data_AF-A0A965W3N0-F1
#
_entry.id   AF-A0A965W3N0-F1
#
_cell.length_a   1.000
_cell.length_b   1.000
_cell.length_c   1.000
_cell.angle_alpha   90.00
_cell.angle_beta   90.00
_cell.angle_gamma   90.00
#
_symmetry.space_group_name_H-M   'P 1'
#
loop_
_entity.id
_entity.type
_entity.pdbx_description
1 polymer ?
#
loop_
_entity_poly.entity_id
_entity_poly.type
_entity_poly.pdbx_seq_one_letter_code
_entity_poly.pdbx_strand_id
1 'polypeptide(L)' 'MNKKVTDEVRINGRCVDVGSIEIEGIDGRDYPDFSDAFVSKASWDNGEPLSEDKLNELQNQHSDLIYRITSDRAIGA' A
#
# COMPACT_ATOMS: atom_id res chain seq x y z
N MET A 1 20.96 15.13 2.11
CA MET A 1 19.59 14.59 2.22
C MET A 1 19.60 13.23 1.56
N ASN A 2 19.76 12.17 2.35
CA ASN A 2 19.89 10.82 1.82
C ASN A 2 18.48 10.34 1.48
N LYS A 3 18.09 10.44 0.21
CA LYS A 3 16.93 9.70 -0.29
C LYS A 3 17.27 8.23 -0.07
N LYS A 4 16.75 7.64 1.03
CA LYS A 4 16.68 6.18 1.14
C LYS A 4 16.02 5.73 -0.16
N VAL A 5 16.60 4.73 -0.81
CA VAL A 5 15.95 4.01 -1.91
C VAL A 5 14.71 3.38 -1.28
N THR A 6 13.62 4.14 -1.22
CA THR A 6 12.28 3.61 -1.08
C THR A 6 12.04 2.90 -2.39
N ASP A 7 11.79 1.59 -2.34
CA ASP A 7 11.34 0.79 -3.47
C ASP A 7 10.44 1.67 -4.35
N GLU A 8 10.85 1.97 -5.59
CA GLU A 8 10.11 2.90 -6.45
C GLU A 8 8.80 2.25 -6.87
N VAL A 9 7.77 2.37 -6.05
CA VAL A 9 6.42 1.90 -6.35
C VAL A 9 5.86 2.77 -7.47
N ARG A 10 5.59 2.14 -8.60
CA ARG A 10 5.09 2.81 -9.79
C ARG A 10 3.87 2.09 -10.35
N ILE A 11 2.95 2.88 -10.86
CA ILE A 11 1.77 2.43 -11.60
C ILE A 11 1.74 3.21 -12.90
N ASN A 12 1.76 2.53 -14.04
CA ASN A 12 1.81 3.15 -15.38
C ASN A 12 2.88 4.24 -15.53
N GLY A 13 4.05 4.03 -14.93
CA GLY A 13 5.19 4.94 -15.01
C GLY A 13 5.13 6.16 -14.07
N ARG A 14 4.11 6.26 -13.21
CA ARG A 14 3.98 7.33 -12.20
C ARG A 14 4.28 6.80 -10.81
N CYS A 15 5.00 7.58 -10.01
CA CYS A 15 5.44 7.20 -8.66
C CYS A 15 4.33 7.40 -7.61
N VAL A 16 4.15 6.38 -6.77
CA VAL A 16 3.24 6.42 -5.61
C VAL A 16 4.03 6.82 -4.38
N ASP A 17 3.47 7.71 -3.55
CA ASP A 17 4.02 7.96 -2.22
C ASP A 17 3.66 6.80 -1.29
N VAL A 18 4.61 5.90 -1.04
CA VAL A 18 4.43 4.73 -0.17
C VAL A 18 4.01 5.14 1.25
N GLY A 19 4.44 6.31 1.73
CA GLY A 19 4.06 6.82 3.05
C GLY A 19 2.59 7.20 3.16
N SER A 20 1.92 7.41 2.03
CA SER A 20 0.50 7.78 1.96
C SER A 20 -0.46 6.57 1.91
N ILE A 21 0.06 5.34 1.84
CA ILE A 21 -0.76 4.13 1.73
C ILE A 21 -1.51 3.87 3.03
N GLU A 22 -2.84 3.83 2.96
CA GLU A 22 -3.74 3.41 4.02
C GLU A 22 -4.35 2.05 3.66
N ILE A 23 -4.34 1.13 4.63
CA ILE A 23 -4.94 -0.21 4.52
C ILE A 23 -6.05 -0.30 5.55
N GLU A 24 -7.23 -0.71 5.11
CA GLU A 24 -8.40 -1.00 5.93
C GLU A 24 -8.77 -2.49 5.83
N GLY A 25 -9.67 -2.96 6.70
CA GLY A 25 -10.10 -4.36 6.71
C GLY A 25 -9.09 -5.34 7.33
N ILE A 26 -8.08 -4.84 8.05
CA ILE A 26 -7.11 -5.71 8.74
C ILE A 26 -7.80 -6.40 9.93
N ASP A 27 -8.00 -7.71 9.83
CA ASP A 27 -8.40 -8.58 10.94
C ASP A 27 -7.26 -9.55 11.29
N GLY A 28 -6.80 -9.52 12.55
CA GLY A 28 -5.74 -10.42 13.03
C GLY A 28 -6.15 -11.90 13.02
N ARG A 29 -7.46 -12.20 12.97
CA ARG A 29 -7.97 -13.58 12.84
C ARG A 29 -7.76 -14.17 11.45
N ASP A 30 -7.56 -13.31 10.44
CA ASP A 30 -7.27 -13.72 9.06
C ASP A 30 -5.78 -14.01 8.84
N TYR A 31 -4.95 -13.92 9.88
CA TYR A 31 -3.53 -14.26 9.77
C TYR A 31 -3.35 -15.72 9.28
N PRO A 32 -2.45 -15.99 8.32
CA PRO A 32 -1.46 -15.05 7.76
C PRO A 32 -1.92 -14.25 6.54
N ASP A 33 -3.13 -14.47 6.03
CA ASP A 33 -3.55 -14.04 4.70
C ASP A 33 -4.15 -12.63 4.68
N PHE A 34 -4.76 -12.17 5.79
CA PHE A 34 -5.42 -10.87 5.90
C PHE A 34 -6.40 -10.60 4.75
N SER A 35 -7.26 -11.58 4.44
CA SER A 35 -8.10 -11.60 3.24
C SER A 35 -9.04 -10.42 3.08
N ASP A 36 -9.50 -9.82 4.18
CA ASP A 36 -10.36 -8.64 4.16
C ASP A 36 -9.57 -7.33 3.98
N ALA A 37 -8.23 -7.37 4.00
CA ALA A 37 -7.40 -6.18 3.92
C ALA A 37 -7.28 -5.63 2.49
N PHE A 38 -7.53 -4.33 2.34
CA PHE A 38 -7.45 -3.64 1.06
C PHE A 38 -6.87 -2.24 1.18
N VAL A 39 -6.32 -1.72 0.07
CA VAL A 39 -5.80 -0.35 0.01
C VAL A 39 -6.98 0.62 -0.05
N SER A 40 -7.23 1.35 1.04
CA SER A 40 -8.35 2.32 1.11
C SER A 40 -7.98 3.69 0.59
N LYS A 41 -6.72 4.11 0.75
CA LYS A 41 -6.18 5.37 0.20
C LYS A 41 -4.71 5.24 -0.17
N ALA A 42 -4.31 6.03 -1.15
CA ALA A 42 -2.92 6.33 -1.48
C ALA A 42 -2.89 7.60 -2.33
N SER A 43 -1.73 8.24 -2.41
CA SER A 43 -1.46 9.41 -3.23
C SER A 43 -0.23 9.19 -4.13
N TRP A 44 -0.23 9.86 -5.27
CA TRP A 44 0.96 10.02 -6.09
C TRP A 44 2.01 10.83 -5.31
N ASP A 45 3.27 10.78 -5.76
CA ASP A 45 4.39 11.52 -5.16
C ASP A 45 4.20 13.05 -5.10
N ASN A 46 3.32 13.59 -5.94
CA ASN A 46 2.94 15.00 -5.94
C ASN A 46 1.75 15.32 -5.01
N GLY A 47 1.24 14.35 -4.26
CA GLY A 47 0.13 14.50 -3.30
C GLY A 47 -1.26 14.41 -3.92
N GLU A 48 -1.39 14.16 -5.23
CA GLU A 48 -2.69 13.90 -5.85
C GLU A 48 -3.20 12.50 -5.43
N PRO A 49 -4.46 12.35 -4.98
CA PRO A 49 -5.00 11.06 -4.58
C PRO A 49 -5.12 10.10 -5.78
N LEU A 50 -4.90 8.81 -5.53
CA LEU A 50 -5.17 7.76 -6.52
C LEU A 50 -6.69 7.55 -6.67
N SER A 51 -7.14 7.24 -7.89
CA SER A 51 -8.51 6.77 -8.13
C SER A 51 -8.68 5.32 -7.65
N GLU A 52 -9.92 4.87 -7.44
CA GLU A 52 -10.23 3.49 -7.02
C GLU A 52 -9.58 2.44 -7.93
N ASP A 53 -9.65 2.62 -9.25
CA ASP A 53 -8.97 1.73 -10.21
C ASP A 53 -7.45 1.66 -9.97
N LYS A 54 -6.83 2.78 -9.58
CA LYS A 54 -5.40 2.84 -9.28
C LYS A 54 -5.06 2.26 -7.92
N LEU A 55 -5.96 2.35 -6.94
CA LEU A 55 -5.81 1.63 -5.67
C LEU A 55 -5.87 0.12 -5.88
N ASN A 56 -6.81 -0.36 -6.71
CA ASN A 56 -6.90 -1.76 -7.10
C ASN A 56 -5.66 -2.20 -7.88
N GLU A 57 -5.16 -1.38 -8.80
CA GLU A 57 -3.94 -1.67 -9.55
C GLU A 57 -2.71 -1.71 -8.64
N LEU A 58 -2.61 -0.78 -7.68
CA LEU A 58 -1.57 -0.77 -6.64
C LEU A 58 -1.58 -2.08 -5.86
N GLN A 59 -2.75 -2.50 -5.38
CA GLN A 59 -2.90 -3.72 -4.59
C GLN A 59 -2.51 -4.98 -5.37
N ASN A 60 -2.91 -5.07 -6.63
CA ASN A 60 -2.62 -6.23 -7.46
C ASN A 60 -1.18 -6.29 -7.96
N GLN A 61 -0.59 -5.15 -8.36
CA GLN A 61 0.77 -5.12 -8.92
C GLN A 61 1.87 -5.12 -7.83
N HIS A 62 1.56 -4.66 -6.62
CA HIS A 62 2.51 -4.54 -5.52
C HIS A 62 2.04 -5.32 -4.28
N SER A 63 1.42 -6.49 -4.49
CA SER A 63 0.84 -7.32 -3.43
C SER A 63 1.81 -7.64 -2.30
N ASP A 64 3.10 -7.86 -2.61
CA ASP A 64 4.14 -8.16 -1.62
C ASP A 64 4.41 -6.96 -0.69
N LEU A 65 4.41 -5.75 -1.25
CA LEU A 65 4.54 -4.52 -0.48
C LEU A 65 3.30 -4.32 0.41
N ILE A 66 2.10 -4.47 -0.17
CA ILE A 66 0.86 -4.31 0.57
C ILE A 66 0.80 -5.33 1.71
N TYR A 67 1.15 -6.59 1.46
CA TYR A 67 1.27 -7.62 2.48
C TYR A 67 2.21 -7.21 3.62
N ARG A 68 3.40 -6.71 3.28
CA ARG A 68 4.37 -6.24 4.29
C ARG A 68 3.79 -5.12 5.15
N ILE A 69 3.13 -4.13 4.55
CA ILE A 69 2.51 -3.02 5.27
C ILE A 69 1.36 -3.54 6.17
N THR A 70 0.52 -4.43 5.65
CA THR A 70 -0.57 -5.06 6.41
C THR A 70 -0.04 -5.82 7.61
N SER A 71 0.96 -6.68 7.40
CA SER A 71 1.58 -7.51 8.44
C SER A 71 2.22 -6.66 9.54
N ASP A 72 2.99 -5.64 9.18
CA ASP A 72 3.59 -4.69 10.13
C ASP A 72 2.51 -3.99 10.98
N ARG A 73 1.39 -3.58 10.37
CA ARG A 73 0.29 -2.92 11.08
C ARG A 73 -0.50 -3.87 11.98
N ALA A 74 -0.70 -5.12 11.55
CA ALA A 74 -1.45 -6.11 12.31
C ALA A 74 -0.69 -6.61 13.54
N ILE A 75 0.63 -6.74 13.43
CA ILE A 75 1.50 -7.31 14.48
C ILE A 75 2.10 -6.21 15.38
N GLY A 76 2.17 -4.97 14.89
CA GLY A 76 2.76 -3.82 15.60
C GLY A 76 1.80 -2.95 16.41
N ALA A 77 0.53 -3.34 16.58
CA ALA A 77 -0.50 -2.60 17.33
C ALA A 77 -0.77 -3.18 18.73
#